data_AF-A0A7T1I369-F1
#
_entry.id   AF-A0A7T1I369-F1
#
_cell.length_a   1.000
_cell.length_b   1.000
_cell.length_c   1.000
_cell.angle_alpha   90.00
_cell.angle_beta   90.00
_cell.angle_gamma   90.00
#
_symmetry.space_group_name_H-M   'P 1'
#
loop_
_entity.id
_entity.type
_entity.pdbx_description
1 polymer ?
#
loop_
_entity_poly.entity_id
_entity_poly.type
_entity_poly.pdbx_seq_one_letter_code
_entity_poly.pdbx_strand_id
1 'polypeptide(L)'
;MLRGCVTAPERIQSLKRLVLKDLENLTTIDDLAALSTIEEVIIKYCSNLVDMGVLGSLPNLESVSISGCTKLVKMPERWPDSLRHLFLTDLATRQIGDLPPTYDKHLHLQTVHGLETVENLRMSIKIPEILLTMSRIPTINDLTPLASNQDLWINIEMEGKSSLPDAVVEMLSKLPVCRLRLVCYRDIDLTNLTRLENLIALDLDNRQIKKDELRPILNMNALEYLQFPAGSLPELGGCTFNTASKVAKVKMQLLAS
;
A
#
# COMPACT_ATOMS: atom_id res chain seq x y z
N MET A 1 -18.60 24.81 4.96
CA MET A 1 -19.77 24.08 5.50
C MET A 1 -19.57 23.63 6.94
N LEU A 2 -18.37 23.21 7.38
CA LEU A 2 -18.11 22.95 8.80
C LEU A 2 -18.18 24.21 9.69
N ARG A 3 -17.82 25.39 9.16
CA ARG A 3 -18.04 26.69 9.86
C ARG A 3 -19.42 26.92 10.47
N GLY A 4 -20.50 26.27 10.03
CA GLY A 4 -21.82 26.37 10.67
C GLY A 4 -22.08 25.33 11.78
N CYS A 5 -21.38 24.21 11.75
CA CYS A 5 -21.48 23.14 12.76
C CYS A 5 -20.39 23.23 13.83
N VAL A 6 -19.22 23.81 13.52
CA VAL A 6 -18.04 23.91 14.40
C VAL A 6 -18.03 25.21 15.24
N THR A 7 -18.95 26.14 15.00
CA THR A 7 -19.10 27.40 15.77
C THR A 7 -19.56 27.22 17.22
N ALA A 8 -19.87 25.99 17.65
CA ALA A 8 -20.13 25.65 19.05
C ALA A 8 -19.13 24.57 19.53
N PRO A 9 -17.84 24.91 19.70
CA PRO A 9 -16.77 23.94 19.99
C PRO A 9 -17.05 23.10 21.25
N GLU A 10 -17.74 23.64 22.25
CA GLU A 10 -18.10 22.94 23.48
C GLU A 10 -18.99 21.69 23.28
N ARG A 11 -19.81 21.64 22.20
CA ARG A 11 -20.73 20.49 21.95
C ARG A 11 -20.10 19.35 21.15
N ILE A 12 -18.88 19.54 20.64
CA ILE A 12 -18.21 18.61 19.71
C ILE A 12 -16.87 18.11 20.24
N GLN A 13 -16.48 18.54 21.45
CA GLN A 13 -15.29 18.07 22.16
C GLN A 13 -15.32 16.57 22.51
N SER A 14 -16.44 15.87 22.33
CA SER A 14 -16.53 14.41 22.49
C SER A 14 -16.45 13.64 21.16
N LEU A 15 -16.34 14.33 20.02
CA LEU A 15 -16.39 13.70 18.72
C LEU A 15 -15.08 12.95 18.42
N LYS A 16 -15.15 11.63 18.51
CA LYS A 16 -14.05 10.73 18.18
C LYS A 16 -13.95 10.40 16.69
N ARG A 17 -15.09 10.39 15.98
CA ARG A 17 -15.16 9.93 14.60
C ARG A 17 -15.84 10.93 13.70
N LEU A 18 -15.18 11.33 12.62
CA LEU A 18 -15.69 12.25 11.62
C LEU A 18 -15.79 11.55 10.26
N VAL A 19 -16.96 11.65 9.62
CA VAL A 19 -17.17 11.16 8.26
C VAL A 19 -17.68 12.31 7.39
N LEU A 20 -16.93 12.64 6.34
CA LEU A 20 -17.26 13.62 5.31
C LEU A 20 -17.41 12.88 3.98
N LYS A 21 -18.57 13.01 3.32
CA LYS A 21 -18.85 12.27 2.09
C LYS A 21 -19.61 13.14 1.09
N ASP A 22 -19.21 13.06 -0.18
CA ASP A 22 -19.87 13.71 -1.32
C ASP A 22 -20.06 15.23 -1.13
N LEU A 23 -19.10 15.88 -0.44
CA LEU A 23 -19.16 17.33 -0.16
C LEU A 23 -18.42 18.11 -1.25
N GLU A 24 -19.10 18.41 -2.35
CA GLU A 24 -18.51 19.11 -3.50
C GLU A 24 -18.03 20.52 -3.18
N ASN A 25 -18.57 21.19 -2.15
CA ASN A 25 -18.13 22.53 -1.75
C ASN A 25 -17.03 22.53 -0.68
N LEU A 26 -16.58 21.34 -0.23
CA LEU A 26 -15.54 21.25 0.79
C LEU A 26 -14.17 21.45 0.14
N THR A 27 -13.51 22.56 0.47
CA THR A 27 -12.17 22.88 -0.05
C THR A 27 -11.06 22.70 0.98
N THR A 28 -11.34 22.94 2.27
CA THR A 28 -10.41 22.73 3.39
C THR A 28 -11.14 22.16 4.60
N ILE A 29 -10.37 21.63 5.55
CA ILE A 29 -10.85 21.07 6.82
C ILE A 29 -10.17 21.71 8.04
N ASP A 30 -9.60 22.92 7.91
CA ASP A 30 -8.80 23.57 8.96
C ASP A 30 -9.57 23.78 10.28
N ASP A 31 -10.90 23.87 10.21
CA ASP A 31 -11.78 23.96 11.37
C ASP A 31 -11.61 22.75 12.33
N LEU A 32 -11.04 21.62 11.87
CA LEU A 32 -10.77 20.44 12.71
C LEU A 32 -9.65 20.66 13.73
N ALA A 33 -8.80 21.68 13.58
CA ALA A 33 -7.70 21.97 14.51
C ALA A 33 -8.18 22.13 15.98
N ALA A 34 -9.42 22.55 16.18
CA ALA A 34 -10.02 22.74 17.50
C ALA A 34 -10.56 21.44 18.14
N LEU A 35 -10.59 20.33 17.41
CA LEU A 35 -11.22 19.06 17.81
C LEU A 35 -10.16 18.04 18.23
N SER A 36 -9.58 18.24 19.41
CA SER A 36 -8.47 17.41 19.92
C SER A 36 -8.84 15.96 20.24
N THR A 37 -10.12 15.61 20.28
CA THR A 37 -10.61 14.26 20.62
C THR A 37 -10.87 13.36 19.41
N ILE A 38 -10.66 13.86 18.19
CA ILE A 38 -10.82 13.07 16.98
C ILE A 38 -9.76 11.96 16.95
N GLU A 39 -10.24 10.73 16.79
CA GLU A 39 -9.49 9.49 16.66
C GLU A 39 -9.58 8.91 15.24
N GLU A 40 -10.69 9.14 14.52
CA GLU A 40 -10.92 8.61 13.18
C GLU A 40 -11.49 9.68 12.22
N VAL A 41 -10.85 9.82 11.05
CA VAL A 41 -11.32 10.69 9.97
C VAL A 41 -11.52 9.89 8.69
N ILE A 42 -12.73 9.94 8.15
CA ILE A 42 -13.08 9.39 6.85
C ILE A 42 -13.53 10.52 5.93
N ILE A 43 -12.88 10.68 4.78
CA ILE A 43 -13.28 11.64 3.74
C ILE A 43 -13.44 10.92 2.41
N LYS A 44 -14.63 10.96 1.83
CA LYS A 44 -14.95 10.25 0.58
C LYS A 44 -15.54 11.19 -0.46
N TYR A 45 -15.03 11.14 -1.68
CA TYR A 45 -15.57 11.83 -2.86
C TYR A 45 -15.78 13.35 -2.66
N CYS A 46 -14.95 13.97 -1.83
CA CYS A 46 -14.90 15.42 -1.67
C CYS A 46 -13.94 16.00 -2.72
N SER A 47 -14.36 15.97 -3.98
CA SER A 47 -13.51 16.20 -5.16
C SER A 47 -12.85 17.57 -5.22
N ASN A 48 -13.37 18.57 -4.51
CA ASN A 48 -12.80 19.92 -4.41
C ASN A 48 -11.94 20.16 -3.16
N LEU A 49 -11.74 19.15 -2.31
CA LEU A 49 -10.83 19.26 -1.16
C LEU A 49 -9.40 19.40 -1.68
N VAL A 50 -8.72 20.46 -1.25
CA VAL A 50 -7.34 20.77 -1.68
C VAL A 50 -6.33 20.65 -0.54
N ASP A 51 -6.77 20.80 0.71
CA ASP A 51 -5.90 20.86 1.89
C ASP A 51 -6.46 20.03 3.04
N MET A 52 -5.62 19.12 3.54
CA MET A 52 -5.88 18.31 4.75
C MET A 52 -4.72 18.38 5.76
N GLY A 53 -3.80 19.35 5.61
CA GLY A 53 -2.58 19.43 6.42
C GLY A 53 -2.86 19.51 7.93
N VAL A 54 -4.01 20.08 8.31
CA VAL A 54 -4.48 20.16 9.70
C VAL A 54 -4.55 18.81 10.41
N LEU A 55 -4.74 17.68 9.69
CA LEU A 55 -4.80 16.37 10.32
C LEU A 55 -3.50 16.00 11.06
N GLY A 56 -2.36 16.57 10.64
CA GLY A 56 -1.08 16.40 11.35
C GLY A 56 -1.06 16.99 12.76
N SER A 57 -2.00 17.91 13.07
CA SER A 57 -2.09 18.58 14.36
C SER A 57 -3.02 17.89 15.36
N LEU A 58 -3.75 16.84 14.93
CA LEU A 58 -4.74 16.16 15.76
C LEU A 58 -4.04 15.10 16.66
N PRO A 59 -3.93 15.34 17.99
CA PRO A 59 -3.03 14.55 18.83
C PRO A 59 -3.49 13.10 19.03
N ASN A 60 -4.80 12.83 18.93
CA ASN A 60 -5.39 11.52 19.16
C ASN A 60 -5.78 10.79 17.88
N LEU A 61 -5.41 11.30 16.70
CA LEU A 61 -5.83 10.73 15.42
C LEU A 61 -5.13 9.39 15.15
N GLU A 62 -5.89 8.30 15.25
CA GLU A 62 -5.39 6.94 15.07
C GLU A 62 -5.64 6.40 13.66
N SER A 63 -6.72 6.82 12.99
CA SER A 63 -7.15 6.25 11.71
C SER A 63 -7.61 7.30 10.71
N VAL A 64 -7.10 7.21 9.49
CA VAL A 64 -7.45 8.11 8.39
C VAL A 64 -7.75 7.31 7.14
N SER A 65 -8.92 7.57 6.54
CA SER A 65 -9.33 7.00 5.26
C SER A 65 -9.81 8.11 4.32
N ILE A 66 -9.05 8.37 3.26
CA ILE A 66 -9.36 9.37 2.23
C ILE A 66 -9.52 8.68 0.89
N SER A 67 -10.67 8.85 0.23
CA SER A 67 -10.93 8.26 -1.08
C SER A 67 -11.55 9.25 -2.07
N GLY A 68 -11.09 9.28 -3.32
CA GLY A 68 -11.73 10.03 -4.40
C GLY A 68 -11.68 11.56 -4.23
N CYS A 69 -10.70 12.07 -3.49
CA CYS A 69 -10.44 13.51 -3.32
C CYS A 69 -9.41 13.96 -4.37
N THR A 70 -9.85 14.09 -5.62
CA THR A 70 -8.97 14.20 -6.80
C THR A 70 -8.25 15.53 -6.96
N LYS A 71 -8.58 16.57 -6.19
CA LYS A 71 -7.87 17.87 -6.17
C LYS A 71 -7.00 18.04 -4.92
N LEU A 72 -6.90 17.02 -4.09
CA LEU A 72 -6.16 17.07 -2.84
C LEU A 72 -4.65 17.12 -3.13
N VAL A 73 -4.01 18.22 -2.78
CA VAL A 73 -2.57 18.47 -3.04
C VAL A 73 -1.76 18.67 -1.77
N LYS A 74 -2.38 19.18 -0.69
CA LYS A 74 -1.68 19.47 0.56
C LYS A 74 -2.00 18.43 1.62
N MET A 75 -1.00 17.57 1.85
CA MET A 75 -0.95 16.58 2.92
C MET A 75 -0.38 17.20 4.21
N PRO A 76 -0.52 16.56 5.37
CA PRO A 76 0.26 16.91 6.56
C PRO A 76 1.76 16.85 6.26
N GLU A 77 2.55 17.76 6.82
CA GLU A 77 4.02 17.63 6.76
C GLU A 77 4.48 16.40 7.53
N ARG A 78 3.85 16.18 8.70
CA ARG A 78 4.01 14.99 9.54
C ARG A 78 2.67 14.56 10.11
N TRP A 79 2.47 13.25 10.18
CA TRP A 79 1.33 12.62 10.85
C TRP A 79 1.57 12.51 12.37
N PRO A 80 0.50 12.55 13.19
CA PRO A 80 0.63 12.48 14.64
C PRO A 80 1.11 11.09 15.10
N ASP A 81 1.85 11.03 16.21
CA ASP A 81 2.43 9.78 16.76
C ASP A 81 1.39 8.72 17.15
N SER A 82 0.13 9.12 17.28
CA SER A 82 -1.04 8.26 17.51
C SER A 82 -1.51 7.52 16.26
N LEU A 83 -1.10 7.94 15.05
CA LEU A 83 -1.57 7.34 13.82
C LEU A 83 -1.16 5.86 13.74
N ARG A 84 -2.11 5.02 13.36
CA ARG A 84 -1.96 3.59 13.13
C ARG A 84 -2.44 3.20 11.75
N HIS A 85 -3.53 3.78 11.26
CA HIS A 85 -4.11 3.35 9.99
C HIS A 85 -4.16 4.51 9.00
N LEU A 86 -3.58 4.31 7.82
CA LEU A 86 -3.60 5.31 6.75
C LEU A 86 -4.02 4.68 5.44
N PHE A 87 -5.21 5.02 4.98
CA PHE A 87 -5.77 4.58 3.70
C PHE A 87 -5.96 5.77 2.78
N LEU A 88 -5.16 5.84 1.71
CA LEU A 88 -5.21 6.90 0.72
C LEU A 88 -5.54 6.27 -0.64
N THR A 89 -6.70 6.64 -1.20
CA THR A 89 -7.22 6.04 -2.44
C THR A 89 -7.70 7.10 -3.42
N ASP A 90 -7.37 6.96 -4.71
CA ASP A 90 -7.83 7.85 -5.80
C ASP A 90 -7.57 9.35 -5.49
N LEU A 91 -6.31 9.68 -5.16
CA LEU A 91 -5.86 11.02 -4.81
C LEU A 91 -4.92 11.58 -5.89
N ALA A 92 -4.68 12.88 -5.87
CA ALA A 92 -3.73 13.54 -6.78
C ALA A 92 -2.65 14.31 -6.01
N THR A 93 -1.83 13.58 -5.24
CA THR A 93 -0.76 14.16 -4.40
C THR A 93 0.62 13.61 -4.77
N ARG A 94 1.65 14.44 -4.60
CA ARG A 94 3.05 14.10 -4.88
C ARG A 94 3.80 13.45 -3.73
N GLN A 95 3.28 13.58 -2.52
CA GLN A 95 3.82 13.04 -1.27
C GLN A 95 2.68 12.62 -0.34
N ILE A 96 2.99 11.91 0.74
CA ILE A 96 1.99 11.46 1.73
C ILE A 96 2.20 12.05 3.13
N GLY A 97 3.27 12.83 3.35
CA GLY A 97 3.64 13.36 4.67
C GLY A 97 4.40 12.34 5.52
N ASP A 98 5.29 12.82 6.39
CA ASP A 98 6.12 11.94 7.23
C ASP A 98 5.25 11.11 8.16
N LEU A 99 5.35 9.78 8.04
CA LEU A 99 4.78 8.88 9.05
C LEU A 99 5.67 8.89 10.30
N PRO A 100 5.08 8.82 11.51
CA PRO A 100 5.87 8.80 12.72
C PRO A 100 6.69 7.49 12.80
N PRO A 101 7.86 7.49 13.47
CA PRO A 101 8.65 6.26 13.67
C PRO A 101 7.91 5.18 14.48
N THR A 102 6.87 5.57 15.21
CA THR A 102 5.98 4.67 15.97
C THR A 102 4.95 3.96 15.10
N TYR A 103 4.79 4.34 13.83
CA TYR A 103 3.82 3.75 12.93
C TYR A 103 4.18 2.28 12.61
N ASP A 104 3.32 1.35 13.03
CA ASP A 104 3.59 -0.10 13.00
C ASP A 104 2.41 -0.92 12.42
N LYS A 105 1.47 -0.26 11.73
CA LYS A 105 0.22 -0.85 11.24
C LYS A 105 0.06 -0.63 9.73
N HIS A 106 -1.17 -0.59 9.24
CA HIS A 106 -1.51 -0.76 7.82
C HIS A 106 -1.44 0.55 7.04
N LEU A 107 -0.50 0.62 6.09
CA LEU A 107 -0.42 1.67 5.08
C LEU A 107 -0.98 1.17 3.75
N HIS A 108 -2.06 1.80 3.29
CA HIS A 108 -2.70 1.48 2.02
C HIS A 108 -2.65 2.70 1.10
N LEU A 109 -1.94 2.55 -0.01
CA LEU A 109 -1.83 3.57 -1.05
C LEU A 109 -2.32 3.00 -2.37
N GLN A 110 -3.51 3.42 -2.78
CA GLN A 110 -4.15 2.96 -4.01
C GLN A 110 -4.43 4.12 -4.94
N THR A 111 -3.99 4.06 -6.19
CA THR A 111 -4.31 5.10 -7.19
C THR A 111 -3.95 6.52 -6.71
N VAL A 112 -2.78 6.69 -6.08
CA VAL A 112 -2.27 8.01 -5.68
C VAL A 112 -1.54 8.63 -6.88
N HIS A 113 -2.28 9.36 -7.69
CA HIS A 113 -1.77 9.99 -8.91
C HIS A 113 -0.71 11.04 -8.60
N GLY A 114 0.44 10.93 -9.26
CA GLY A 114 1.53 11.90 -9.15
C GLY A 114 2.45 11.69 -7.95
N LEU A 115 2.30 10.61 -7.16
CA LEU A 115 3.21 10.27 -6.07
C LEU A 115 4.61 10.00 -6.64
N GLU A 116 5.55 10.91 -6.42
CA GLU A 116 6.88 10.87 -7.04
C GLU A 116 7.92 10.19 -6.13
N THR A 117 7.65 10.15 -4.81
CA THR A 117 8.60 9.64 -3.81
C THR A 117 7.90 8.99 -2.62
N VAL A 118 8.62 8.11 -1.93
CA VAL A 118 8.26 7.51 -0.64
C VAL A 118 9.27 7.83 0.47
N GLU A 119 10.05 8.91 0.31
CA GLU A 119 11.04 9.35 1.31
C GLU A 119 10.42 9.57 2.70
N ASN A 120 9.16 10.01 2.75
CA ASN A 120 8.38 10.18 3.98
C ASN A 120 8.20 8.89 4.81
N LEU A 121 8.47 7.72 4.22
CA LEU A 121 8.37 6.42 4.86
C LEU A 121 9.71 5.93 5.43
N ARG A 122 10.81 6.65 5.19
CA ARG A 122 12.18 6.22 5.54
C ARG A 122 12.36 5.87 7.01
N MET A 123 11.70 6.60 7.90
CA MET A 123 11.81 6.42 9.35
C MET A 123 10.79 5.43 9.93
N SER A 124 9.83 4.97 9.14
CA SER A 124 8.77 4.06 9.58
C SER A 124 9.20 2.61 9.36
N ILE A 125 10.12 2.15 10.21
CA ILE A 125 10.82 0.85 10.12
C ILE A 125 10.01 -0.37 10.61
N LYS A 126 8.74 -0.16 10.98
CA LYS A 126 7.86 -1.20 11.51
C LYS A 126 6.66 -1.50 10.63
N ILE A 127 6.60 -1.00 9.40
CA ILE A 127 5.44 -1.20 8.53
C ILE A 127 5.47 -2.64 8.01
N PRO A 128 4.50 -3.50 8.40
CA PRO A 128 4.51 -4.90 7.98
C PRO A 128 4.07 -5.07 6.52
N GLU A 129 3.22 -4.18 6.02
CA GLU A 129 2.62 -4.29 4.69
C GLU A 129 2.33 -2.89 4.15
N ILE A 130 2.74 -2.66 2.89
CA ILE A 130 2.32 -1.52 2.09
C ILE A 130 1.63 -2.07 0.85
N LEU A 131 0.34 -1.76 0.73
CA LEU A 131 -0.38 -1.94 -0.51
C LEU A 131 -0.08 -0.75 -1.43
N LEU A 132 0.63 -1.02 -2.53
CA LEU A 132 0.98 -0.07 -3.59
C LEU A 132 0.27 -0.47 -4.89
N THR A 133 -0.96 -0.01 -5.09
CA THR A 133 -1.67 -0.25 -6.36
C THR A 133 -1.10 0.66 -7.44
N MET A 134 -0.42 0.08 -8.45
CA MET A 134 0.20 0.83 -9.54
C MET A 134 -0.67 0.84 -10.80
N SER A 135 -1.55 1.84 -10.89
CA SER A 135 -2.48 1.98 -12.03
C SER A 135 -1.83 2.36 -13.35
N ARG A 136 -0.75 3.12 -13.27
CA ARG A 136 0.05 3.60 -14.40
C ARG A 136 1.52 3.45 -13.99
N ILE A 137 2.44 3.38 -14.96
CA ILE A 137 3.91 3.27 -14.69
C ILE A 137 4.24 4.11 -13.46
N PRO A 138 4.90 3.56 -12.43
CA PRO A 138 5.04 4.31 -11.20
C PRO A 138 5.77 5.62 -11.51
N THR A 139 5.18 6.73 -11.07
CA THR A 139 5.90 8.00 -10.93
C THR A 139 6.99 7.86 -9.86
N ILE A 140 6.84 6.90 -8.95
CA ILE A 140 7.88 6.47 -8.02
C ILE A 140 8.94 5.68 -8.79
N ASN A 141 10.18 6.14 -8.75
CA ASN A 141 11.34 5.47 -9.37
C ASN A 141 12.34 4.92 -8.34
N ASP A 142 12.07 5.15 -7.06
CA ASP A 142 12.95 4.77 -5.95
C ASP A 142 12.13 4.32 -4.73
N LEU A 143 12.32 3.05 -4.34
CA LEU A 143 11.78 2.48 -3.10
C LEU A 143 12.85 2.27 -2.03
N THR A 144 14.12 2.67 -2.26
CA THR A 144 15.18 2.55 -1.25
C THR A 144 14.88 3.23 0.09
N PRO A 145 14.00 4.25 0.21
CA PRO A 145 13.53 4.70 1.52
C PRO A 145 12.91 3.58 2.37
N LEU A 146 12.34 2.54 1.75
CA LEU A 146 11.74 1.40 2.42
C LEU A 146 12.73 0.30 2.80
N ALA A 147 14.02 0.43 2.42
CA ALA A 147 15.02 -0.62 2.55
C ALA A 147 15.24 -1.13 3.99
N SER A 148 14.97 -0.29 5.00
CA SER A 148 15.09 -0.68 6.41
C SER A 148 13.98 -1.62 6.89
N ASN A 149 12.86 -1.72 6.15
CA ASN A 149 11.74 -2.60 6.51
C ASN A 149 11.93 -3.98 5.89
N GLN A 150 12.53 -4.91 6.64
CA GLN A 150 12.80 -6.26 6.12
C GLN A 150 11.51 -7.06 5.90
N ASP A 151 10.48 -6.86 6.74
CA ASP A 151 9.22 -7.60 6.69
C ASP A 151 8.15 -6.97 5.80
N LEU A 152 8.50 -5.88 5.12
CA LEU A 152 7.57 -5.14 4.28
C LEU A 152 7.11 -5.97 3.09
N TRP A 153 5.80 -6.21 3.02
CA TRP A 153 5.13 -6.66 1.80
C TRP A 153 4.82 -5.47 0.90
N ILE A 154 5.28 -5.55 -0.35
CA ILE A 154 4.88 -4.65 -1.43
C ILE A 154 3.79 -5.37 -2.23
N ASN A 155 2.56 -4.88 -2.14
CA ASN A 155 1.46 -5.45 -2.92
C ASN A 155 1.18 -4.60 -4.15
N ILE A 156 1.23 -5.21 -5.34
CA ILE A 156 1.06 -4.58 -6.65
C ILE A 156 -0.15 -5.18 -7.36
N GLU A 157 -1.11 -4.33 -7.70
CA GLU A 157 -2.21 -4.70 -8.59
C GLU A 157 -1.81 -4.49 -10.06
N MET A 158 -1.96 -5.55 -10.84
CA MET A 158 -1.64 -5.61 -12.26
C MET A 158 -2.92 -5.30 -13.04
N GLU A 159 -3.19 -4.02 -13.33
CA GLU A 159 -4.38 -3.52 -14.05
C GLU A 159 -4.51 -4.08 -15.49
N GLY A 160 -4.82 -5.37 -15.61
CA GLY A 160 -4.90 -6.10 -16.88
C GLY A 160 -3.54 -6.36 -17.56
N LYS A 161 -2.41 -6.02 -16.92
CA LYS A 161 -1.07 -6.33 -17.42
C LYS A 161 -0.74 -7.80 -17.18
N SER A 162 -0.06 -8.43 -18.14
CA SER A 162 0.44 -9.80 -18.03
C SER A 162 1.82 -9.88 -17.38
N SER A 163 2.57 -8.79 -17.24
CA SER A 163 3.89 -8.80 -16.59
C SER A 163 4.22 -7.44 -15.97
N LEU A 164 5.05 -7.43 -14.92
CA LEU A 164 5.51 -6.17 -14.32
C LEU A 164 6.30 -5.33 -15.33
N PRO A 165 6.12 -4.00 -15.36
CA PRO A 165 6.98 -3.12 -16.16
C PRO A 165 8.45 -3.24 -15.73
N ASP A 166 9.38 -3.22 -16.69
CA ASP A 166 10.82 -3.32 -16.41
C ASP A 166 11.34 -2.26 -15.42
N ALA A 167 10.83 -1.02 -15.52
CA ALA A 167 11.16 0.05 -14.58
C ALA A 167 10.77 -0.30 -13.12
N VAL A 168 9.65 -1.01 -12.92
CA VAL A 168 9.25 -1.49 -11.59
C VAL A 168 10.24 -2.54 -11.10
N VAL A 169 10.61 -3.49 -11.96
CA VAL A 169 11.55 -4.56 -11.61
C VAL A 169 12.91 -3.97 -11.23
N GLU A 170 13.43 -3.01 -12.00
CA GLU A 170 14.68 -2.30 -11.69
C GLU A 170 14.60 -1.51 -10.38
N MET A 171 13.44 -0.94 -10.06
CA MET A 171 13.21 -0.25 -8.79
C MET A 171 13.20 -1.24 -7.62
N LEU A 172 12.50 -2.38 -7.75
CA LEU A 172 12.41 -3.42 -6.71
C LEU A 172 13.75 -4.12 -6.47
N SER A 173 14.60 -4.28 -7.49
CA SER A 173 15.91 -4.93 -7.36
C SER A 173 16.89 -4.14 -6.49
N LYS A 174 16.61 -2.87 -6.21
CA LYS A 174 17.45 -2.01 -5.34
C LYS A 174 17.20 -2.24 -3.84
N LEU A 175 16.14 -2.97 -3.48
CA LEU A 175 15.83 -3.29 -2.09
C LEU A 175 16.74 -4.42 -1.57
N PRO A 176 17.14 -4.42 -0.30
CA PRO A 176 17.93 -5.52 0.26
C PRO A 176 17.13 -6.82 0.33
N VAL A 177 15.82 -6.71 0.58
CA VAL A 177 14.87 -7.82 0.66
C VAL A 177 13.58 -7.38 -0.02
N CYS A 178 13.03 -8.24 -0.88
CA CYS A 178 11.75 -7.98 -1.55
C CYS A 178 10.74 -9.08 -1.18
N ARG A 179 9.61 -8.67 -0.63
CA ARG A 179 8.41 -9.50 -0.44
C ARG A 179 7.29 -8.90 -1.27
N LEU A 180 6.77 -9.68 -2.21
CA LEU A 180 5.88 -9.16 -3.25
C LEU A 180 4.56 -9.91 -3.24
N ARG A 181 3.46 -9.18 -3.16
CA ARG A 181 2.14 -9.69 -3.55
C ARG A 181 1.78 -9.13 -4.92
N LEU A 182 1.37 -9.99 -5.84
CA LEU A 182 0.86 -9.60 -7.15
C LEU A 182 -0.62 -9.96 -7.24
N VAL A 183 -1.46 -8.95 -7.41
CA VAL A 183 -2.88 -9.12 -7.71
C VAL A 183 -3.04 -9.05 -9.21
N CYS A 184 -3.39 -10.16 -9.85
CA CYS A 184 -3.51 -10.25 -11.30
C CYS A 184 -4.88 -10.77 -11.73
N TYR A 185 -5.38 -10.22 -12.84
CA TYR A 185 -6.71 -10.57 -13.39
C TYR A 185 -6.62 -11.37 -14.70
N ARG A 186 -5.40 -11.67 -15.16
CA ARG A 186 -5.10 -12.38 -16.40
C ARG A 186 -3.96 -13.37 -16.16
N ASP A 187 -3.65 -14.17 -17.17
CA ASP A 187 -2.44 -14.98 -17.18
C ASP A 187 -1.21 -14.08 -17.01
N ILE A 188 -0.29 -14.50 -16.13
CA ILE A 188 0.88 -13.74 -15.73
C ILE A 188 2.17 -14.39 -16.26
N ASP A 189 3.02 -13.57 -16.85
CA ASP A 189 4.40 -13.88 -17.22
C ASP A 189 5.33 -13.37 -16.12
N LEU A 190 5.92 -14.31 -15.38
CA LEU A 190 6.84 -14.06 -14.28
C LEU A 190 8.31 -14.00 -14.72
N THR A 191 8.61 -14.04 -16.03
CA THR A 191 9.99 -14.08 -16.54
C THR A 191 10.83 -12.90 -16.06
N ASN A 192 10.24 -11.72 -15.95
CA ASN A 192 10.95 -10.55 -15.48
C ASN A 192 11.30 -10.58 -13.97
N LEU A 193 10.59 -11.37 -13.16
CA LEU A 193 10.88 -11.54 -11.73
C LEU A 193 12.19 -12.29 -11.49
N THR A 194 12.69 -13.06 -12.47
CA THR A 194 13.97 -13.77 -12.32
C THR A 194 15.16 -12.83 -12.21
N ARG A 195 14.98 -11.53 -12.52
CA ARG A 195 15.96 -10.46 -12.31
C ARG A 195 15.99 -9.94 -10.86
N LEU A 196 15.01 -10.33 -10.03
CA LEU A 196 14.94 -9.95 -8.61
C LEU A 196 15.65 -11.01 -7.75
N GLU A 197 16.97 -10.95 -7.70
CA GLU A 197 17.79 -11.84 -6.85
C GLU A 197 17.47 -11.68 -5.35
N ASN A 198 16.90 -10.54 -4.98
CA ASN A 198 16.45 -10.17 -3.64
C ASN A 198 15.01 -10.60 -3.31
N LEU A 199 14.27 -11.24 -4.25
CA LEU A 199 12.89 -11.67 -4.03
C LEU A 199 12.84 -12.94 -3.17
N ILE A 200 12.41 -12.79 -1.92
CA ILE A 200 12.33 -13.90 -0.96
C ILE A 200 10.92 -14.43 -0.74
N ALA A 201 9.90 -13.63 -1.05
CA ALA A 201 8.51 -14.02 -0.87
C ALA A 201 7.67 -13.54 -2.05
N LEU A 202 6.88 -14.45 -2.62
CA LEU A 202 5.93 -14.15 -3.67
C LEU A 202 4.55 -14.69 -3.31
N ASP A 203 3.56 -13.81 -3.27
CA ASP A 203 2.15 -14.14 -3.12
C ASP A 203 1.42 -13.75 -4.40
N LEU A 204 0.90 -14.73 -5.13
CA LEU A 204 0.09 -14.51 -6.32
C LEU A 204 -1.37 -14.63 -5.88
N ASP A 205 -2.15 -13.56 -5.89
CA ASP A 205 -3.54 -13.64 -5.42
C ASP A 205 -4.54 -13.45 -6.58
N ASN A 206 -5.81 -13.74 -6.31
CA ASN A 206 -6.99 -13.33 -7.07
C ASN A 206 -7.38 -14.17 -8.30
N ARG A 207 -6.49 -15.05 -8.80
CA ARG A 207 -6.79 -15.95 -9.94
C ARG A 207 -6.11 -17.32 -9.78
N GLN A 208 -6.78 -18.37 -10.26
CA GLN A 208 -6.19 -19.71 -10.38
C GLN A 208 -4.91 -19.69 -11.23
N ILE A 209 -3.77 -20.02 -10.61
CA ILE A 209 -2.46 -20.02 -11.26
C ILE A 209 -2.21 -21.36 -11.96
N LYS A 210 -1.72 -21.30 -13.19
CA LYS A 210 -1.33 -22.47 -13.98
C LYS A 210 0.14 -22.80 -13.71
N LYS A 211 0.47 -24.08 -13.79
CA LYS A 211 1.83 -24.58 -13.63
C LYS A 211 2.84 -23.87 -14.54
N ASP A 212 2.47 -23.62 -15.79
CA ASP A 212 3.36 -22.99 -16.77
C ASP A 212 3.72 -21.55 -16.42
N GLU A 213 2.84 -20.82 -15.73
CA GLU A 213 3.10 -19.44 -15.25
C GLU A 213 4.17 -19.41 -14.15
N LEU A 214 4.31 -20.49 -13.38
CA LEU A 214 5.32 -20.61 -12.32
C LEU A 214 6.70 -21.02 -12.84
N ARG A 215 6.82 -21.54 -14.07
CA ARG A 215 8.09 -22.04 -14.63
C ARG A 215 9.26 -21.06 -14.49
N PRO A 216 9.11 -19.75 -14.76
CA PRO A 216 10.24 -18.83 -14.70
C PRO A 216 10.86 -18.72 -13.30
N ILE A 217 10.07 -18.84 -12.25
CA ILE A 217 10.52 -18.62 -10.87
C ILE A 217 11.03 -19.90 -10.18
N LEU A 218 10.94 -21.07 -10.84
CA LEU A 218 11.33 -22.34 -10.22
C LEU A 218 12.82 -22.41 -9.86
N ASN A 219 13.67 -21.68 -10.58
CA ASN A 219 15.12 -21.66 -10.35
C ASN A 219 15.58 -20.53 -9.40
N MET A 220 14.66 -19.73 -8.86
CA MET A 220 15.02 -18.60 -7.98
C MET A 220 15.43 -19.10 -6.60
N ASN A 221 16.73 -19.16 -6.30
CA ASN A 221 17.25 -19.74 -5.06
C ASN A 221 16.86 -18.96 -3.79
N ALA A 222 16.68 -17.65 -3.89
CA ALA A 222 16.32 -16.79 -2.76
C ALA A 222 14.85 -16.92 -2.34
N LEU A 223 13.99 -17.52 -3.16
CA LEU A 223 12.55 -17.60 -2.89
C LEU A 223 12.25 -18.62 -1.79
N GLU A 224 11.83 -18.13 -0.62
CA GLU A 224 11.54 -18.91 0.59
C GLU A 224 10.04 -19.00 0.91
N TYR A 225 9.24 -18.09 0.36
CA TYR A 225 7.79 -18.09 0.49
C TYR A 225 7.13 -18.04 -0.90
N LEU A 226 6.20 -18.96 -1.14
CA LEU A 226 5.34 -18.96 -2.32
C LEU A 226 3.90 -19.21 -1.91
N GLN A 227 3.00 -18.34 -2.35
CA GLN A 227 1.56 -18.54 -2.21
C GLN A 227 0.86 -18.29 -3.54
N PHE A 228 -0.22 -19.03 -3.77
CA PHE A 228 -1.17 -18.81 -4.86
C PHE A 228 -2.59 -19.19 -4.40
N PRO A 229 -3.67 -18.87 -5.14
CA PRO A 229 -5.02 -19.12 -4.64
C PRO A 229 -5.32 -20.61 -4.52
N ALA A 230 -6.14 -20.96 -3.52
CA ALA A 230 -6.56 -22.34 -3.31
C ALA A 230 -7.24 -22.92 -4.57
N GLY A 231 -6.86 -24.16 -4.91
CA GLY A 231 -7.35 -24.85 -6.10
C GLY A 231 -6.49 -24.69 -7.36
N SER A 232 -5.43 -23.86 -7.34
CA SER A 232 -4.61 -23.59 -8.53
C SER A 232 -3.87 -24.83 -9.03
N LEU A 233 -3.21 -25.51 -8.09
CA LEU A 233 -2.36 -26.68 -8.31
C LEU A 233 -2.65 -27.70 -7.22
N PRO A 234 -3.84 -28.32 -7.22
CA PRO A 234 -4.29 -29.22 -6.16
C PRO A 234 -3.35 -30.40 -5.93
N GLU A 235 -2.59 -30.82 -6.95
CA GLU A 235 -1.57 -31.87 -6.90
C GLU A 235 -0.43 -31.57 -5.92
N LEU A 236 -0.21 -30.31 -5.54
CA LEU A 236 0.83 -29.91 -4.59
C LEU A 236 0.42 -30.09 -3.11
N GLY A 237 -0.85 -30.41 -2.84
CA GLY A 237 -1.35 -30.67 -1.48
C GLY A 237 -1.41 -29.43 -0.58
N GLY A 238 -1.42 -28.23 -1.17
CA GLY A 238 -1.47 -26.95 -0.47
C GLY A 238 -1.35 -25.76 -1.42
N CYS A 239 -1.57 -24.57 -0.91
CA CYS A 239 -1.48 -23.32 -1.68
C CYS A 239 -0.56 -22.26 -1.05
N THR A 240 -0.06 -22.51 0.17
CA THR A 240 0.88 -21.66 0.88
C THR A 240 2.11 -22.47 1.30
N PHE A 241 3.27 -22.06 0.83
CA PHE A 241 4.57 -22.69 1.08
C PHE A 241 5.48 -21.66 1.72
N ASN A 242 5.47 -21.61 3.05
CA ASN A 242 6.04 -20.51 3.83
C ASN A 242 7.46 -20.77 4.38
N THR A 243 8.19 -21.72 3.81
CA THR A 243 9.60 -21.97 4.17
C THR A 243 10.40 -22.38 2.94
N ALA A 244 11.69 -22.09 2.94
CA ALA A 244 12.62 -22.48 1.86
C ALA A 244 12.51 -23.98 1.51
N SER A 245 12.45 -24.85 2.52
CA SER A 245 12.31 -26.30 2.30
C SER A 245 10.98 -26.69 1.64
N LYS A 246 9.87 -26.01 1.99
CA LYS A 246 8.58 -26.24 1.36
C LYS A 246 8.58 -25.75 -0.10
N VAL A 247 9.13 -24.56 -0.34
CA VAL A 247 9.25 -24.01 -1.71
C VAL A 247 10.14 -24.90 -2.59
N ALA A 248 11.28 -25.38 -2.06
CA ALA A 248 12.16 -26.31 -2.78
C ALA A 248 11.44 -27.63 -3.16
N LYS A 249 10.61 -28.17 -2.26
CA LYS A 249 9.81 -29.37 -2.55
C LYS A 249 8.82 -29.13 -3.69
N VAL A 250 8.12 -27.98 -3.68
CA VAL A 250 7.19 -27.60 -4.76
C VAL A 250 7.92 -27.45 -6.09
N LYS A 251 9.07 -26.77 -6.10
CA LYS A 251 9.90 -26.63 -7.30
C LYS A 251 10.26 -27.98 -7.92
N MET A 252 10.68 -28.95 -7.11
CA MET A 252 10.98 -30.30 -7.59
C MET A 252 9.74 -31.02 -8.16
N GLN A 253 8.58 -30.89 -7.53
CA GLN A 253 7.33 -31.50 -8.03
C GLN A 253 6.90 -30.91 -9.38
N LEU A 254 7.00 -29.60 -9.54
CA LEU A 254 6.64 -28.91 -10.78
C LEU A 254 7.62 -29.19 -11.91
N LEU A 255 8.90 -29.43 -11.62
CA LEU A 255 9.91 -29.82 -12.62
C LEU A 255 9.78 -31.27 -13.09
N ALA A 256 9.27 -32.16 -12.24
CA ALA A 256 9.15 -33.59 -12.52
C ALA A 256 7.87 -33.99 -13.29
N SER A 257 6.91 -33.08 -13.41
CA SER A 257 5.62 -33.27 -14.10
C SER A 257 5.58 -32.54 -15.43
#